data_AF-A0A645F078-F1
#
_entry.id   AF-A0A645F078-F1
#
_cell.length_a   1.000
_cell.length_b   1.000
_cell.length_c   1.000
_cell.angle_alpha   90.00
_cell.angle_beta   90.00
_cell.angle_gamma   90.00
#
_symmetry.space_group_name_H-M   'P 1'
#
loop_
_entity.id
_entity.type
_entity.pdbx_description
1 polymer ?
#
loop_
_entity_poly.entity_id
_entity_poly.type
_entity_poly.pdbx_seq_one_letter_code
_entity_poly.pdbx_strand_id
1 'polypeptide(L)'
;MGTSNDADDNIALRAPGGVCINGITTGGYALYVNGEGNFTGDVYANGSRLGPVFSDMRLKKDFAEIPSPLAKVLALHGLSFSFRTEEHPDRRLPEGRQLGFIAQEVQALLPEAVTQTRDGYYTLNYDAVTPVLVEAIKAQQHQLEEKGRHIAELEARLAKLEEAVKNLSAK
;
A
#
# COMPACT_ATOMS: atom_id res chain seq x y z
N MET A 1 40.43 23.24 -4.84
CA MET A 1 39.52 22.43 -5.68
C MET A 1 38.26 23.25 -5.87
N GLY A 2 37.96 23.66 -7.11
CA GLY A 2 36.90 24.62 -7.40
C GLY A 2 35.51 24.02 -7.15
N THR A 3 34.68 24.73 -6.41
CA THR A 3 33.23 24.53 -6.42
C THR A 3 32.70 25.20 -7.68
N SER A 4 32.52 24.43 -8.76
CA SER A 4 31.73 24.89 -9.90
C SER A 4 30.33 25.17 -9.37
N ASN A 5 29.94 26.43 -9.38
CA ASN A 5 28.65 26.92 -8.89
C ASN A 5 28.06 27.81 -9.98
N ASP A 6 28.14 27.32 -11.22
CA ASP A 6 27.62 28.01 -12.38
C ASP A 6 26.13 27.65 -12.51
N ALA A 7 25.32 28.63 -12.93
CA ALA A 7 23.87 28.52 -13.00
C ALA A 7 23.36 27.44 -13.99
N ASP A 8 24.26 26.83 -14.75
CA ASP A 8 24.01 25.79 -15.74
C ASP A 8 24.30 24.37 -15.22
N ASP A 9 24.86 24.24 -14.01
CA ASP A 9 25.24 22.95 -13.45
C ASP A 9 24.04 22.22 -12.83
N ASN A 10 23.76 21.02 -13.36
CA ASN A 10 22.74 20.11 -12.82
C ASN A 10 23.13 19.51 -11.45
N ILE A 11 24.35 19.76 -10.95
CA ILE A 11 24.85 19.24 -9.66
C ILE A 11 25.64 20.35 -8.95
N ALA A 12 25.34 20.62 -7.69
CA ALA A 12 26.09 21.57 -6.86
C ALA A 12 26.56 20.94 -5.54
N LEU A 13 27.81 21.22 -5.17
CA LEU A 13 28.44 20.82 -3.91
C LEU A 13 28.42 22.00 -2.92
N ARG A 14 27.98 21.75 -1.69
CA ARG A 14 27.77 22.77 -0.64
C ARG A 14 28.54 22.43 0.63
N ALA A 15 29.27 23.39 1.18
CA ALA A 15 29.81 23.25 2.53
C ALA A 15 28.67 23.18 3.57
N PRO A 16 28.75 22.31 4.59
CA PRO A 16 29.88 21.46 4.99
C PRO A 16 29.90 20.05 4.39
N GLY A 17 29.12 19.74 3.34
CA GLY A 17 29.13 18.41 2.71
C GLY A 17 27.84 18.01 1.98
N GLY A 18 26.99 18.98 1.63
CA GLY A 18 25.74 18.74 0.94
C GLY A 18 25.91 18.60 -0.58
N VAL A 19 25.15 17.71 -1.19
CA VAL A 19 25.05 17.56 -2.65
C VAL A 19 23.62 17.90 -3.07
N CYS A 20 23.46 18.77 -4.06
CA CYS A 20 22.17 19.03 -4.69
C CYS A 20 22.22 18.68 -6.18
N ILE A 21 21.16 18.06 -6.70
CA ILE A 21 20.96 17.75 -8.11
C ILE A 21 19.71 18.49 -8.58
N ASN A 22 19.83 19.23 -9.69
CA ASN A 22 18.77 20.03 -10.31
C ASN A 22 18.17 21.10 -9.36
N GLY A 23 19.00 21.70 -8.51
CA GLY A 23 18.60 22.74 -7.56
C GLY A 23 19.80 23.43 -6.93
N ILE A 24 19.57 24.61 -6.34
CA ILE A 24 20.65 25.47 -5.83
C ILE A 24 20.86 25.38 -4.31
N THR A 25 19.94 24.77 -3.56
CA THR A 25 20.03 24.56 -2.10
C THR A 25 19.78 23.09 -1.74
N THR A 26 20.26 22.66 -0.56
CA THR A 26 20.02 21.30 -0.06
C THR A 26 18.90 21.23 0.96
N GLY A 27 18.28 22.35 1.35
CA GLY A 27 17.20 22.36 2.36
C GLY A 27 17.59 21.79 3.73
N GLY A 28 18.88 21.70 4.05
CA GLY A 28 19.39 21.06 5.27
C GLY A 28 19.70 19.56 5.13
N TYR A 29 19.47 18.96 3.96
CA TYR A 29 19.83 17.57 3.68
C TYR A 29 21.28 17.42 3.23
N ALA A 30 21.86 16.24 3.46
CA ALA A 30 23.17 15.87 2.91
C ALA A 30 23.11 15.57 1.39
N LEU A 31 21.97 15.07 0.89
CA LEU A 31 21.68 14.87 -0.53
C LEU A 31 20.26 15.37 -0.84
N TYR A 32 20.12 16.27 -1.80
CA TYR A 32 18.83 16.80 -2.28
C TYR A 32 18.73 16.62 -3.80
N VAL A 33 17.72 15.89 -4.28
CA VAL A 33 17.47 15.69 -5.71
C VAL A 33 16.12 16.30 -6.05
N ASN A 34 16.12 17.36 -6.84
CA ASN A 34 14.90 17.97 -7.36
C ASN A 34 14.48 17.25 -8.66
N GLY A 35 13.82 16.11 -8.51
CA GLY A 35 13.44 15.24 -9.61
C GLY A 35 13.38 13.77 -9.20
N GLU A 36 13.49 12.87 -10.18
CA GLU A 36 13.48 11.42 -9.96
C GLU A 36 14.90 10.90 -9.66
N GLY A 37 15.06 10.13 -8.58
CA GLY A 37 16.27 9.35 -8.32
C GLY A 37 16.04 7.88 -8.69
N ASN A 38 16.88 7.32 -9.57
CA ASN A 38 16.90 5.89 -9.87
C ASN A 38 18.11 5.24 -9.20
N PHE A 39 17.86 4.34 -8.24
CA PHE A 39 18.89 3.61 -7.52
C PHE A 39 18.81 2.13 -7.92
N THR A 40 19.85 1.63 -8.59
CA THR A 40 19.90 0.23 -9.05
C THR A 40 20.45 -0.73 -8.02
N GLY A 41 20.66 -0.30 -6.77
CA GLY A 41 21.18 -1.11 -5.66
C GLY A 41 20.55 -0.70 -4.34
N ASP A 42 20.96 -1.36 -3.26
CA ASP A 42 20.37 -1.15 -1.94
C ASP A 42 20.58 0.28 -1.44
N VAL A 43 19.48 0.94 -1.07
CA VAL A 43 19.50 2.19 -0.30
C VAL A 43 19.36 1.80 1.17
N TYR A 44 20.47 1.78 1.90
CA TYR A 44 20.46 1.58 3.35
C TYR A 44 19.94 2.84 4.06
N ALA A 45 18.62 2.96 4.11
CA ALA A 45 17.92 3.97 4.89
C ALA A 45 17.55 3.37 6.26
N ASN A 46 18.25 3.79 7.31
CA ASN A 46 17.86 3.44 8.67
C ASN A 46 16.56 4.20 9.04
N GLY A 47 15.40 3.58 8.79
CA GLY A 47 14.08 4.10 9.17
C GLY A 47 13.02 4.15 8.06
N SER A 48 12.90 3.12 7.22
CA SER A 48 11.99 3.06 6.06
C SER A 48 10.54 3.50 6.33
N ARG A 49 10.26 4.78 6.12
CA ARG A 49 9.66 5.40 4.91
C ARG A 49 10.52 6.62 4.57
N LEU A 50 10.60 7.06 3.31
CA LEU A 50 11.08 8.41 2.99
C LEU A 50 10.03 9.45 3.44
N GLY A 51 9.82 9.55 4.75
CA GLY A 51 9.06 10.58 5.44
C GLY A 51 7.53 10.42 5.50
N PRO A 52 6.88 11.24 6.35
CA PRO A 52 5.44 11.45 6.32
C PRO A 52 5.03 12.03 4.96
N VAL A 53 4.05 11.39 4.32
CA VAL A 53 3.41 11.92 3.10
C VAL A 53 2.35 12.94 3.48
N PHE A 54 2.21 14.01 2.68
CA PHE A 54 1.14 14.99 2.87
C PHE A 54 -0.22 14.29 2.83
N SER A 55 -0.93 14.30 3.96
CA SER A 55 -2.24 13.64 4.09
C SER A 55 -3.37 14.61 4.45
N ASP A 56 -3.05 15.90 4.62
CA ASP A 56 -3.97 16.99 4.98
C ASP A 56 -5.14 17.09 3.99
N MET A 57 -6.36 17.19 4.52
CA MET A 57 -7.59 17.29 3.74
C MET A 57 -7.56 18.47 2.76
N ARG A 58 -6.89 19.59 3.09
CA ARG A 58 -6.80 20.78 2.23
C ARG A 58 -5.93 20.55 0.99
N LEU A 59 -5.10 19.51 1.01
CA LEU A 59 -4.23 19.11 -0.11
C LEU A 59 -4.85 17.99 -0.95
N LYS A 60 -6.10 17.58 -0.64
CA LYS A 60 -6.84 16.51 -1.30
C LYS A 60 -8.21 17.01 -1.75
N LYS A 61 -8.74 16.41 -2.80
CA LYS A 61 -10.07 16.67 -3.34
C LYS A 61 -10.64 15.38 -3.93
N ASP A 62 -11.89 15.42 -4.37
CA ASP A 62 -12.56 14.29 -5.05
C ASP A 62 -12.61 13.02 -4.18
N PHE A 63 -12.98 13.18 -2.91
CA PHE A 63 -13.11 12.06 -1.96
C PHE A 63 -14.21 11.10 -2.39
N ALA A 64 -13.89 9.82 -2.46
CA ALA A 64 -14.82 8.73 -2.74
C ALA A 64 -14.55 7.54 -1.81
N GLU A 65 -15.59 6.76 -1.54
CA GLU A 65 -15.45 5.49 -0.84
C GLU A 65 -14.72 4.46 -1.71
N ILE A 66 -14.00 3.54 -1.06
CA ILE A 66 -13.36 2.42 -1.75
C ILE A 66 -14.45 1.41 -2.12
N PRO A 67 -14.71 1.15 -3.41
CA PRO A 67 -15.78 0.24 -3.80
C PRO A 67 -15.40 -1.21 -3.48
N SER A 68 -16.35 -1.94 -2.87
CA SER A 68 -16.26 -3.37 -2.58
C SER A 68 -14.92 -3.81 -1.95
N PRO A 69 -14.48 -3.18 -0.84
CA PRO A 69 -13.13 -3.34 -0.31
C PRO A 69 -12.85 -4.78 0.12
N LEU A 70 -13.83 -5.44 0.77
CA LEU A 70 -13.71 -6.83 1.17
C LEU A 70 -13.58 -7.78 -0.03
N ALA A 71 -14.36 -7.57 -1.10
CA ALA A 71 -14.27 -8.41 -2.29
C ALA A 71 -12.90 -8.26 -2.99
N LYS A 72 -12.37 -7.03 -3.06
CA LYS A 72 -11.02 -6.78 -3.59
C LYS A 72 -9.96 -7.52 -2.79
N VAL A 73 -10.00 -7.43 -1.46
CA VAL A 73 -9.03 -8.11 -0.58
C VAL A 73 -9.12 -9.63 -0.70
N LEU A 74 -10.34 -10.19 -0.77
CA LEU A 74 -10.55 -11.63 -0.93
C LEU A 74 -10.06 -12.16 -2.30
N ALA A 75 -9.97 -11.29 -3.31
CA ALA A 75 -9.45 -11.64 -4.63
C ALA A 75 -7.92 -11.49 -4.76
N LEU A 76 -7.24 -10.90 -3.77
CA LEU A 76 -5.79 -10.76 -3.79
C LEU A 76 -5.09 -12.05 -3.36
N HIS A 77 -4.05 -12.45 -4.09
CA HIS A 77 -3.24 -13.61 -3.77
C HIS A 77 -1.92 -13.22 -3.10
N GLY A 78 -1.84 -13.40 -1.79
CA GLY A 78 -0.57 -13.35 -1.07
C GLY A 78 0.29 -14.56 -1.42
N LEU A 79 1.49 -14.32 -1.92
CA LEU A 79 2.40 -15.35 -2.42
C LEU A 79 3.75 -15.29 -1.71
N SER A 80 4.41 -16.43 -1.62
CA SER A 80 5.84 -16.50 -1.34
C SER A 80 6.59 -16.84 -2.61
N PHE A 81 7.58 -16.04 -2.96
CA PHE A 81 8.32 -16.17 -4.21
C PHE A 81 9.80 -15.87 -4.01
N SER A 82 10.60 -16.19 -5.01
CA SER A 82 12.00 -15.75 -5.13
C SER A 82 12.18 -15.06 -6.47
N PHE A 83 12.99 -14.02 -6.48
CA PHE A 83 13.32 -13.34 -7.72
C PHE A 83 14.23 -14.21 -8.59
N ARG A 84 14.08 -14.08 -9.91
CA ARG A 84 14.96 -14.72 -10.90
C ARG A 84 16.25 -13.91 -11.03
N THR A 85 17.06 -13.92 -9.96
CA THR A 85 18.29 -13.12 -9.86
C THR A 85 19.30 -13.48 -10.96
N GLU A 86 19.42 -14.77 -11.30
CA GLU A 86 20.32 -15.27 -12.35
C GLU A 86 19.89 -14.86 -13.77
N GLU A 87 18.58 -14.78 -14.04
CA GLU A 87 18.04 -14.36 -15.35
C GLU A 87 18.09 -12.83 -15.52
N HIS A 88 18.23 -12.09 -14.42
CA HIS A 88 18.21 -10.63 -14.39
C HIS A 88 19.34 -10.04 -13.52
N PRO A 89 20.62 -10.34 -13.82
CA PRO A 89 21.74 -9.93 -12.97
C PRO A 89 21.90 -8.40 -12.86
N ASP A 90 21.54 -7.67 -13.92
CA ASP A 90 21.65 -6.20 -13.96
C ASP A 90 20.61 -5.48 -13.08
N ARG A 91 19.57 -6.20 -12.62
CA ARG A 91 18.47 -5.64 -11.82
C ARG A 91 18.75 -5.60 -10.33
N ARG A 92 19.81 -6.28 -9.87
CA ARG A 92 20.17 -6.41 -8.45
C ARG A 92 18.97 -6.77 -7.56
N LEU A 93 18.21 -7.78 -8.00
CA LEU A 93 17.01 -8.22 -7.28
C LEU A 93 17.39 -8.86 -5.93
N PRO A 94 16.55 -8.72 -4.89
CA PRO A 94 16.80 -9.35 -3.60
C PRO A 94 16.91 -10.86 -3.70
N GLU A 95 17.90 -11.43 -3.02
CA GLU A 95 18.03 -12.88 -2.86
C GLU A 95 17.05 -13.42 -1.80
N GLY A 96 16.85 -14.75 -1.81
CA GLY A 96 16.03 -15.45 -0.82
C GLY A 96 14.52 -15.44 -1.11
N ARG A 97 13.75 -15.95 -0.15
CA ARG A 97 12.28 -15.97 -0.23
C ARG A 97 11.70 -14.66 0.26
N GLN A 98 10.78 -14.13 -0.52
CA GLN A 98 10.02 -12.92 -0.24
C GLN A 98 8.53 -13.28 -0.09
N LEU A 99 7.78 -12.36 0.52
CA LEU A 99 6.33 -12.38 0.56
C LEU A 99 5.80 -11.15 -0.19
N GLY A 100 4.73 -11.31 -0.95
CA GLY A 100 4.14 -10.20 -1.67
C GLY A 100 3.05 -10.64 -2.65
N PHE A 101 2.87 -9.83 -3.70
CA PHE A 101 1.85 -10.02 -4.72
C PHE A 101 2.44 -9.99 -6.13
N ILE A 102 1.72 -10.55 -7.10
CA ILE A 102 1.98 -10.31 -8.51
C ILE A 102 1.34 -8.97 -8.88
N ALA A 103 2.16 -8.00 -9.30
CA ALA A 103 1.69 -6.63 -9.56
C ALA A 103 0.58 -6.56 -10.62
N GLN A 104 0.59 -7.44 -11.63
CA GLN A 104 -0.43 -7.51 -12.68
C GLN A 104 -1.79 -7.97 -12.12
N GLU A 105 -1.80 -8.92 -11.17
CA GLU A 105 -3.03 -9.33 -10.49
C GLU A 105 -3.58 -8.18 -9.64
N VAL A 106 -2.70 -7.47 -8.93
CA VAL A 106 -3.08 -6.28 -8.16
C VAL A 106 -3.64 -5.20 -9.08
N GLN A 107 -3.04 -4.97 -10.25
CA GLN A 107 -3.46 -3.91 -11.18
C GLN A 107 -4.91 -4.07 -11.62
N ALA A 108 -5.39 -5.31 -11.80
CA ALA A 108 -6.77 -5.59 -12.17
C ALA A 108 -7.78 -5.19 -11.07
N LEU A 109 -7.35 -5.14 -9.80
CA LEU A 109 -8.21 -4.89 -8.64
C LEU A 109 -8.02 -3.50 -8.02
N LEU A 110 -6.77 -3.02 -8.01
CA LEU A 110 -6.26 -1.79 -7.41
C LEU A 110 -5.22 -1.15 -8.37
N PRO A 111 -5.66 -0.65 -9.53
CA PRO A 111 -4.75 -0.05 -10.51
C PRO A 111 -3.93 1.11 -9.93
N GLU A 112 -4.46 1.82 -8.94
CA GLU A 112 -3.81 2.95 -8.27
C GLU A 112 -2.61 2.54 -7.40
N ALA A 113 -2.52 1.25 -7.04
CA ALA A 113 -1.39 0.71 -6.30
C ALA A 113 -0.22 0.32 -7.21
N VAL A 114 -0.41 0.27 -8.52
CA VAL A 114 0.57 -0.29 -9.46
C VAL A 114 1.08 0.79 -10.41
N THR A 115 2.39 0.83 -10.63
CA THR A 115 3.01 1.72 -11.61
C THR A 115 3.82 0.90 -12.60
N GLN A 116 3.73 1.22 -13.88
CA GLN A 116 4.60 0.63 -14.89
C GLN A 116 5.86 1.50 -15.06
N THR A 117 7.02 0.87 -15.03
CA THR A 117 8.30 1.52 -15.26
C THR A 117 8.51 1.77 -16.77
N ARG A 118 9.46 2.67 -17.11
CA ARG A 118 9.74 3.04 -18.51
C ARG A 118 10.17 1.86 -19.39
N ASP A 119 10.74 0.82 -18.79
CA ASP A 119 11.18 -0.41 -19.44
C ASP A 119 10.14 -1.55 -19.36
N GLY A 120 8.91 -1.25 -18.96
CA GLY A 120 7.75 -2.13 -19.10
C GLY A 120 7.45 -3.04 -17.90
N TYR A 121 8.27 -3.00 -16.84
CA TYR A 121 8.03 -3.77 -15.61
C TYR A 121 7.02 -3.08 -14.70
N TYR A 122 6.42 -3.84 -13.78
CA TYR A 122 5.42 -3.33 -12.85
C TYR A 122 6.00 -3.24 -11.45
N THR A 123 5.75 -2.12 -10.77
CA THR A 123 6.06 -1.90 -9.36
C THR A 123 4.79 -1.73 -8.55
N LEU A 124 4.86 -2.04 -7.25
CA LEU A 124 3.71 -2.04 -6.36
C LEU A 124 3.95 -1.11 -5.17
N ASN A 125 2.98 -0.22 -4.93
CA ASN A 125 2.87 0.59 -3.73
C ASN A 125 2.03 -0.14 -2.67
N TYR A 126 2.70 -0.83 -1.75
CA TYR A 126 2.05 -1.53 -0.65
C TYR A 126 1.28 -0.59 0.30
N ASP A 127 1.67 0.68 0.40
CA ASP A 127 0.97 1.65 1.24
C ASP A 127 -0.46 1.93 0.75
N ALA A 128 -0.67 1.88 -0.57
CA ALA A 128 -1.99 2.04 -1.18
C ALA A 128 -2.95 0.89 -0.86
N VAL A 129 -2.43 -0.30 -0.48
CA VAL A 129 -3.25 -1.45 -0.10
C VAL A 129 -3.84 -1.28 1.32
N THR A 130 -3.16 -0.52 2.18
CA THR A 130 -3.53 -0.40 3.61
C THR A 130 -4.92 0.19 3.82
N PRO A 131 -5.32 1.31 3.18
CA PRO A 131 -6.69 1.83 3.31
C PRO A 131 -7.77 0.83 2.85
N VAL A 132 -7.47 0.01 1.82
CA VAL A 132 -8.39 -1.02 1.33
C VAL A 132 -8.59 -2.11 2.38
N LEU A 133 -7.51 -2.53 3.05
CA LEU A 133 -7.58 -3.51 4.15
C LEU A 133 -8.41 -2.96 5.32
N VAL A 134 -8.26 -1.68 5.67
CA VAL A 134 -9.06 -1.04 6.73
C VAL A 134 -10.55 -1.10 6.40
N GLU A 135 -10.94 -0.70 5.19
CA GLU A 135 -12.35 -0.73 4.78
C GLU A 135 -12.88 -2.16 4.60
N ALA A 136 -12.03 -3.11 4.22
CA ALA A 136 -12.39 -4.53 4.16
C ALA A 136 -12.71 -5.11 5.55
N ILE A 137 -11.92 -4.77 6.57
CA ILE A 137 -12.17 -5.18 7.97
C ILE A 137 -13.46 -4.56 8.48
N LYS A 138 -13.72 -3.27 8.21
CA LYS A 138 -14.99 -2.63 8.59
C LYS A 138 -16.19 -3.29 7.91
N ALA A 139 -16.08 -3.58 6.61
CA ALA A 139 -17.12 -4.30 5.87
C ALA A 139 -17.36 -5.71 6.44
N GLN A 140 -16.29 -6.42 6.81
CA GLN A 140 -16.40 -7.73 7.47
C GLN A 140 -17.07 -7.62 8.85
N GLN A 141 -16.72 -6.61 9.65
CA GLN A 141 -17.31 -6.36 10.95
C GLN A 141 -18.82 -6.08 10.85
N HIS A 142 -19.23 -5.27 9.88
CA HIS A 142 -20.65 -5.03 9.61
C HIS A 142 -21.42 -6.32 9.28
N GLN A 143 -20.84 -7.20 8.45
CA GLN A 143 -21.45 -8.51 8.15
C GLN A 143 -21.57 -9.40 9.39
N LEU A 144 -20.61 -9.36 10.30
CA LEU A 144 -20.67 -10.11 11.56
C LEU A 144 -21.79 -9.59 12.47
N GLU A 145 -21.94 -8.28 12.59
CA GLU A 145 -23.00 -7.66 13.38
C GLU A 145 -24.39 -7.95 12.82
N GLU A 146 -24.55 -7.90 11.50
CA GLU A 146 -25.79 -8.25 10.81
C GLU A 146 -26.15 -9.72 11.04
N LYS A 147 -25.19 -10.63 10.89
CA LYS A 147 -25.38 -12.06 11.19
C LYS A 147 -25.75 -12.29 12.66
N GLY A 148 -25.08 -11.61 13.59
CA GLY A 148 -25.38 -11.70 15.02
C GLY A 148 -26.81 -11.26 15.35
N ARG A 149 -27.30 -10.19 14.71
CA ARG A 149 -28.69 -9.75 14.85
C ARG A 149 -29.68 -10.79 14.33
N HIS A 150 -29.39 -11.39 13.19
CA HIS A 150 -30.26 -12.42 12.62
C HIS A 150 -30.33 -13.67 13.49
N ILE A 151 -29.19 -14.10 14.06
CA ILE A 151 -29.14 -15.22 15.01
C ILE A 151 -30.02 -14.93 16.23
N ALA A 152 -29.89 -13.74 16.84
CA ALA A 152 -30.71 -13.36 17.99
C ALA A 152 -32.22 -13.34 17.67
N GLU A 153 -32.60 -12.89 16.47
CA GLU A 153 -33.99 -12.91 16.02
C GLU A 153 -34.52 -14.34 15.83
N LEU A 154 -33.72 -15.22 15.23
CA LEU A 154 -34.07 -16.63 15.04
C LEU A 154 -34.20 -17.34 16.38
N GLU A 155 -33.30 -17.12 17.33
CA GLU A 155 -33.37 -17.67 18.69
C GLU A 155 -34.65 -17.22 19.42
N ALA A 156 -35.02 -15.94 19.30
CA ALA A 156 -36.25 -15.42 19.88
C ALA A 156 -37.52 -16.04 19.26
N ARG A 157 -37.50 -16.34 17.95
CA ARG A 157 -38.59 -17.04 17.26
C ARG A 157 -38.68 -18.50 17.66
N LEU A 158 -37.54 -19.19 17.80
CA LEU A 158 -37.47 -20.58 18.26
C LEU A 158 -38.05 -20.72 19.66
N ALA A 159 -37.66 -19.87 20.61
CA ALA A 159 -38.19 -19.90 21.97
C ALA A 159 -39.72 -19.74 22.01
N LYS A 160 -40.29 -18.86 21.17
CA LYS A 160 -41.75 -18.69 21.07
C LYS A 160 -42.45 -19.93 20.49
N LEU A 161 -41.83 -20.57 19.49
CA LEU A 161 -42.38 -21.79 18.88
C LEU A 161 -42.32 -22.97 19.85
N GLU A 162 -41.22 -23.14 20.57
CA GLU A 162 -41.08 -24.17 21.60
C GLU A 162 -42.15 -24.04 22.68
N GLU A 163 -42.41 -22.81 23.14
CA GLU A 163 -43.47 -22.54 24.11
C GLU A 163 -44.87 -22.81 23.54
N ALA A 164 -45.12 -22.46 22.28
CA ALA A 164 -46.40 -22.75 21.61
C ALA A 164 -46.64 -24.27 21.45
N VAL A 165 -45.60 -25.02 21.05
CA VAL A 165 -45.65 -26.48 20.93
C VAL A 165 -45.90 -27.13 22.28
N LYS A 166 -45.23 -26.68 23.34
CA LYS A 166 -45.44 -27.16 24.71
C LYS A 166 -46.90 -26.96 25.15
N ASN A 167 -47.45 -25.77 24.93
CA ASN A 167 -48.84 -25.44 25.27
C ASN A 167 -49.88 -26.25 24.47
N LEU A 168 -49.57 -26.63 23.23
CA LEU A 168 -50.42 -27.51 22.43
C LEU A 168 -50.36 -28.96 22.91
N SER A 169 -49.17 -29.46 23.26
CA SER A 169 -48.98 -30.84 23.74
C SER A 169 -49.54 -31.10 25.15
N ALA A 170 -49.82 -30.03 25.91
CA ALA A 170 -50.38 -30.12 27.26
C ALA A 170 -51.92 -30.15 27.29
N LYS A 171 -52.60 -30.07 26.13
CA LYS A 171 -54.05 -30.25 25.97
C LYS A 171 -54.38 -31.65 25.49
#